data_AF-A0A7V7CSR9-F1
#
_entry.id   AF-A0A7V7CSR9-F1
#
_cell.length_a   1.000
_cell.length_b   1.000
_cell.length_c   1.000
_cell.angle_alpha   90.00
_cell.angle_beta   90.00
_cell.angle_gamma   90.00
#
_symmetry.space_group_name_H-M   'P 1'
#
loop_
_entity.id
_entity.type
_entity.pdbx_description
1 polymer ?
#
loop_
_entity_poly.entity_id
_entity_poly.type
_entity_poly.pdbx_seq_one_letter_code
_entity_poly.pdbx_strand_id
1 'polypeptide(L)'
;MSRKNLLSGKRILIVDDEPDVLETLEELLDSARITKVDNFKDAKKLLETKKFDIAVLDIMGVDGYELLQIATGKNITSVMLTAHAFSPEHTAKSHKGGAALYVPKDKIVDIATYLEDVLEAEQEGKSTWWRWIDHFAEYYDEKFEKDWQFRDKDFWKGFPYA
;
A
#
# COMPACT_ATOMS: atom_id res chain seq x y z
N MET A 1 -16.64 19.64 0.94
CA MET A 1 -16.78 18.76 2.11
C MET A 1 -15.41 18.70 2.77
N SER A 2 -15.30 18.91 4.08
CA SER A 2 -14.01 18.85 4.78
C SER A 2 -13.41 17.47 4.56
N ARG A 3 -12.22 17.37 3.94
CA ARG A 3 -11.45 16.12 3.97
C ARG A 3 -11.33 15.72 5.43
N LYS A 4 -11.98 14.61 5.79
CA LYS A 4 -11.85 14.04 7.12
C LYS A 4 -10.37 13.69 7.25
N ASN A 5 -9.70 14.20 8.28
CA ASN A 5 -8.35 13.74 8.61
C ASN A 5 -8.48 12.32 9.21
N LEU A 6 -8.71 11.33 8.33
CA LEU A 6 -8.97 9.93 8.70
C LEU A 6 -7.73 9.27 9.31
N LEU A 7 -6.56 9.85 9.04
CA LEU A 7 -5.27 9.43 9.55
C LEU A 7 -5.00 9.90 10.99
N SER A 8 -5.72 10.93 11.45
CA SER A 8 -5.49 11.51 12.76
C SER A 8 -5.57 10.46 13.87
N GLY A 9 -4.44 10.26 14.57
CA GLY A 9 -4.33 9.30 15.67
C GLY A 9 -4.28 7.82 15.27
N LYS A 10 -4.31 7.47 13.98
CA LYS A 10 -4.08 6.11 13.49
C LYS A 10 -2.66 5.66 13.81
N ARG A 11 -2.48 4.39 14.15
CA ARG A 11 -1.15 3.79 14.36
C ARG A 11 -0.69 3.19 13.05
N ILE A 12 0.38 3.74 12.50
CA ILE A 12 0.92 3.32 11.22
C ILE A 12 2.32 2.74 11.45
N LEU A 13 2.52 1.50 11.02
CA LEU A 13 3.85 0.91 10.91
C LEU A 13 4.39 1.21 9.51
N ILE A 14 5.61 1.75 9.43
CA ILE A 14 6.32 1.98 8.18
C ILE A 14 7.56 1.10 8.18
N VAL A 15 7.73 0.30 7.12
CA VAL A 15 8.84 -0.63 6.97
C VAL A 15 9.50 -0.41 5.62
N ASP A 16 10.73 0.10 5.63
CA ASP A 16 11.52 0.39 4.44
C ASP A 16 13.00 0.43 4.85
N ASP A 17 13.88 -0.21 4.07
CA ASP A 17 15.32 -0.23 4.36
C ASP A 17 16.02 1.10 4.02
N GLU A 18 15.32 2.00 3.33
CA GLU A 18 15.79 3.33 2.93
C GLU A 18 15.40 4.39 3.99
N PRO A 19 16.36 4.93 4.78
CA PRO A 19 16.05 5.87 5.88
C PRO A 19 15.38 7.17 5.43
N ASP A 20 15.72 7.65 4.24
CA ASP A 20 15.12 8.82 3.60
C ASP A 20 13.65 8.60 3.23
N VAL A 21 13.28 7.38 2.82
CA VAL A 21 11.86 7.01 2.62
C VAL A 21 11.12 7.01 3.95
N LEU A 22 11.72 6.44 5.01
CA LEU A 22 11.14 6.45 6.35
C LEU A 22 10.91 7.87 6.88
N GLU A 23 11.87 8.78 6.70
CA GLU A 23 11.75 10.19 7.08
C GLU A 23 10.65 10.89 6.27
N THR A 24 10.66 10.75 4.94
CA THR A 24 9.67 11.37 4.06
C THR A 24 8.25 10.93 4.43
N LEU A 25 8.02 9.64 4.64
CA LEU A 25 6.70 9.13 5.00
C LEU A 25 6.23 9.60 6.39
N GLU A 26 7.14 9.78 7.34
CA GLU A 26 6.81 10.33 8.65
C GLU A 26 6.36 11.78 8.57
N GLU A 27 7.07 12.60 7.77
CA GLU A 27 6.71 14.00 7.53
C GLU A 27 5.34 14.13 6.84
N LEU A 28 5.06 13.28 5.84
CA LEU A 28 3.80 13.30 5.11
C LEU A 28 2.61 12.75 5.91
N LEU A 29 2.86 11.97 6.96
CA LEU A 29 1.85 11.33 7.80
C LEU A 29 1.86 11.89 9.24
N ASP A 30 2.22 13.16 9.39
CA ASP A 30 2.41 13.87 10.67
C ASP A 30 1.24 13.80 11.66
N SER A 31 0.02 13.68 11.13
CA SER A 31 -1.21 13.57 11.93
C SER A 31 -1.44 12.18 12.54
N ALA A 32 -0.71 11.16 12.08
CA ALA A 32 -0.77 9.79 12.56
C ALA A 32 0.31 9.50 13.63
N ARG A 33 0.16 8.37 14.30
CA ARG A 33 1.15 7.83 15.26
C ARG A 33 2.05 6.85 14.53
N ILE A 34 3.21 7.33 14.09
CA ILE A 34 4.15 6.56 13.28
C ILE A 34 5.05 5.67 14.14
N THR A 35 5.29 4.46 13.67
CA THR A 35 6.39 3.59 14.12
C THR A 35 7.16 3.17 12.88
N LYS A 36 8.48 3.42 12.87
CA LYS A 36 9.36 3.14 11.74
C LYS A 36 10.31 2.01 12.08
N VAL A 37 10.65 1.20 11.09
CA VAL A 37 11.63 0.14 11.21
C VAL A 37 12.23 -0.15 9.84
N ASP A 38 13.52 -0.44 9.82
CA ASP A 38 14.33 -0.56 8.60
C ASP A 38 14.67 -2.00 8.20
N ASN A 39 14.13 -2.97 8.93
CA ASN A 39 14.50 -4.36 8.76
C ASN A 39 13.33 -5.32 9.03
N PHE A 40 13.36 -6.45 8.31
CA PHE A 40 12.35 -7.49 8.39
C PHE A 40 12.13 -8.03 9.81
N LYS A 41 13.21 -8.27 10.56
CA LYS A 41 13.15 -8.96 11.86
C LYS A 41 12.36 -8.15 12.89
N ASP A 42 12.64 -6.86 12.97
CA ASP A 42 11.97 -5.96 13.89
C ASP A 42 10.55 -5.65 13.40
N ALA A 43 10.33 -5.50 12.09
CA ALA A 43 9.00 -5.37 11.49
C ALA A 43 8.09 -6.55 11.83
N LYS A 44 8.56 -7.79 11.63
CA LYS A 44 7.86 -9.02 11.99
C LYS A 44 7.48 -9.02 13.48
N LYS A 45 8.45 -8.74 14.35
CA LYS A 45 8.21 -8.68 15.80
C LYS A 45 7.13 -7.65 16.15
N LEU A 46 7.15 -6.48 15.50
CA LEU A 46 6.16 -5.43 15.72
C LEU A 46 4.76 -5.86 15.25
N LEU A 47 4.64 -6.42 14.03
CA LEU A 47 3.38 -6.95 13.51
C LEU A 47 2.79 -8.06 14.40
N GLU A 48 3.64 -8.88 15.02
CA GLU A 48 3.21 -9.97 15.89
C GLU A 48 2.78 -9.50 17.28
N THR A 49 3.39 -8.43 17.81
CA THR A 49 3.28 -8.04 19.23
C THR A 49 2.56 -6.71 19.49
N LYS A 50 2.41 -5.86 18.47
CA LYS A 50 1.76 -4.55 18.57
C LYS A 50 0.50 -4.50 17.73
N LYS A 51 -0.31 -3.46 17.96
CA LYS A 51 -1.51 -3.19 17.17
C LYS A 51 -1.25 -1.99 16.28
N PHE A 52 -1.46 -2.18 14.99
CA PHE A 52 -1.44 -1.14 13.97
C PHE A 52 -2.77 -1.11 13.26
N ASP A 53 -3.15 0.07 12.80
CA ASP A 53 -4.33 0.24 11.96
C ASP A 53 -3.92 0.12 10.49
N ILE A 54 -2.71 0.58 10.13
CA ILE A 54 -2.13 0.44 8.78
C ILE A 54 -0.67 -0.01 8.89
N ALA A 55 -0.22 -0.84 7.94
CA ALA A 55 1.18 -1.11 7.66
C ALA A 55 1.54 -0.67 6.24
N VAL A 56 2.58 0.16 6.10
CA VAL A 56 3.17 0.56 4.83
C VAL A 56 4.48 -0.20 4.66
N LEU A 57 4.57 -1.05 3.64
CA LEU A 57 5.61 -2.07 3.51
C LEU A 57 6.36 -1.93 2.19
N ASP A 58 7.67 -1.69 2.23
CA ASP A 58 8.52 -1.91 1.05
C ASP A 58 8.56 -3.39 0.67
N ILE A 59 8.62 -3.66 -0.64
CA ILE A 59 8.61 -5.04 -1.14
C ILE A 59 9.98 -5.72 -1.05
N MET A 60 11.06 -5.08 -1.51
CA MET A 60 12.30 -5.78 -1.83
C MET A 60 13.34 -5.70 -0.72
N GLY A 61 13.48 -4.55 -0.07
CA GLY A 61 14.52 -4.33 0.95
C GLY A 61 14.25 -5.03 2.27
N VAL A 62 12.97 -5.34 2.56
CA VAL A 62 12.54 -5.91 3.86
C VAL A 62 11.69 -7.17 3.74
N ASP A 63 11.71 -7.87 2.61
CA ASP A 63 10.83 -9.01 2.32
C ASP A 63 9.33 -8.70 2.60
N GLY A 64 8.85 -7.67 1.90
CA GLY A 64 7.51 -7.11 2.13
C GLY A 64 6.38 -8.10 1.91
N TYR A 65 6.57 -9.13 1.07
CA TYR A 65 5.53 -10.14 0.85
C TYR A 65 5.35 -11.07 2.06
N GLU A 66 6.42 -11.43 2.77
CA GLU A 66 6.28 -12.18 4.02
C GLU A 66 5.63 -11.30 5.10
N LEU A 67 6.03 -10.03 5.19
CA LEU A 67 5.40 -9.06 6.11
C LEU A 67 3.90 -8.85 5.80
N LEU A 68 3.53 -8.80 4.53
CA LEU A 68 2.14 -8.68 4.08
C LEU A 68 1.29 -9.87 4.57
N GLN A 69 1.81 -11.09 4.49
CA GLN A 69 1.11 -12.28 4.97
C GLN A 69 0.87 -12.21 6.49
N ILE A 70 1.88 -11.77 7.24
CA ILE A 70 1.78 -11.60 8.70
C ILE A 70 0.74 -10.51 9.04
N ALA A 71 0.83 -9.35 8.40
CA ALA A 71 -0.07 -8.22 8.61
C ALA A 71 -1.53 -8.58 8.28
N THR A 72 -1.74 -9.24 7.14
CA THR A 72 -3.07 -9.73 6.71
C THR A 72 -3.63 -10.74 7.71
N GLY A 73 -2.82 -11.70 8.18
CA GLY A 73 -3.24 -12.65 9.21
C GLY A 73 -3.59 -12.01 10.56
N LYS A 74 -3.16 -10.77 10.79
CA LYS A 74 -3.47 -9.97 11.98
C LYS A 74 -4.61 -8.95 11.74
N ASN A 75 -5.23 -8.96 10.56
CA ASN A 75 -6.22 -7.97 10.11
C ASN A 75 -5.68 -6.54 10.18
N ILE A 76 -4.43 -6.34 9.76
CA ILE A 76 -3.81 -5.01 9.62
C ILE A 76 -3.90 -4.62 8.15
N THR A 77 -4.50 -3.46 7.86
CA THR A 77 -4.61 -2.92 6.51
C THR A 77 -3.22 -2.63 5.97
N SER A 78 -2.87 -3.25 4.85
CA SER A 78 -1.50 -3.23 4.34
C SER A 78 -1.41 -2.53 2.98
N VAL A 79 -0.50 -1.57 2.86
CA VAL A 79 -0.19 -0.87 1.62
C VAL A 79 1.25 -1.18 1.24
N MET A 80 1.45 -1.66 0.01
CA MET A 80 2.75 -2.06 -0.49
C MET A 80 3.42 -0.90 -1.25
N LEU A 81 4.69 -0.61 -0.97
CA LEU A 81 5.53 0.36 -1.67
C LEU A 81 6.52 -0.36 -2.59
N THR A 82 6.85 0.26 -3.73
CA THR A 82 7.89 -0.29 -4.63
C THR A 82 8.65 0.77 -5.41
N ALA A 83 9.97 0.61 -5.52
CA ALA A 83 10.77 1.41 -6.44
C ALA A 83 10.88 0.79 -7.86
N HIS A 84 10.92 -0.54 -7.97
CA HIS A 84 11.31 -1.22 -9.23
C HIS A 84 10.34 -2.30 -9.71
N ALA A 85 9.38 -2.72 -8.87
CA ALA A 85 8.55 -3.88 -9.12
C ALA A 85 7.16 -3.51 -9.66
N PHE A 86 6.97 -2.27 -10.13
CA PHE A 86 5.67 -1.80 -10.60
C PHE A 86 5.29 -2.48 -11.93
N SER A 87 4.79 -3.71 -11.86
CA SER A 87 4.39 -4.56 -12.97
C SER A 87 3.02 -5.18 -12.70
N PRO A 88 2.30 -5.65 -13.74
CA PRO A 88 1.01 -6.30 -13.53
C PRO A 88 1.10 -7.54 -12.63
N GLU A 89 2.21 -8.29 -12.70
CA GLU A 89 2.42 -9.50 -11.92
C GLU A 89 2.57 -9.21 -10.42
N HIS A 90 3.37 -8.22 -10.06
CA HIS A 90 3.54 -7.79 -8.67
C HIS A 90 2.29 -7.13 -8.11
N THR A 91 1.54 -6.43 -8.95
CA THR A 91 0.24 -5.86 -8.58
C THR A 91 -0.76 -6.95 -8.23
N ALA A 92 -0.91 -7.95 -9.12
CA ALA A 92 -1.77 -9.10 -8.87
C ALA A 92 -1.32 -9.92 -7.65
N LYS A 93 0.00 -10.10 -7.46
CA LYS A 93 0.56 -10.78 -6.28
C LYS A 93 0.22 -10.03 -4.99
N SER A 94 0.35 -8.71 -4.97
CA SER A 94 0.02 -7.87 -3.81
C SER A 94 -1.47 -7.95 -3.48
N HIS A 95 -2.34 -7.83 -4.48
CA HIS A 95 -3.79 -8.00 -4.29
C HIS A 95 -4.13 -9.39 -3.72
N LYS A 96 -3.65 -10.46 -4.35
CA LYS A 96 -3.91 -11.85 -3.92
C LYS A 96 -3.36 -12.11 -2.50
N GLY A 97 -2.30 -11.40 -2.10
CA GLY A 97 -1.72 -11.44 -0.76
C GLY A 97 -2.50 -10.67 0.31
N GLY A 98 -3.56 -9.93 -0.06
CA GLY A 98 -4.40 -9.17 0.87
C GLY A 98 -4.01 -7.70 1.02
N ALA A 99 -3.12 -7.16 0.17
CA ALA A 99 -2.82 -5.74 0.22
C ALA A 99 -4.05 -4.92 -0.16
N ALA A 100 -4.28 -3.85 0.59
CA ALA A 100 -5.32 -2.87 0.28
C ALA A 100 -4.94 -2.01 -0.93
N LEU A 101 -3.64 -1.73 -1.09
CA LEU A 101 -3.15 -0.90 -2.19
C LEU A 101 -1.69 -1.23 -2.53
N TYR A 102 -1.32 -0.94 -3.78
CA TYR A 102 0.05 -1.02 -4.27
C TYR A 102 0.51 0.30 -4.89
N VAL A 103 1.53 0.94 -4.30
CA VAL A 103 1.92 2.32 -4.64
C VAL A 103 3.39 2.35 -5.07
N PRO A 104 3.72 2.99 -6.21
CA PRO A 104 5.11 3.17 -6.60
C PRO A 104 5.75 4.32 -5.78
N LYS A 105 7.04 4.19 -5.44
CA LYS A 105 7.74 5.13 -4.54
C LYS A 105 7.82 6.55 -5.13
N ASP A 106 7.76 6.71 -6.45
CA ASP A 106 7.68 8.02 -7.12
C ASP A 106 6.37 8.78 -6.82
N LYS A 107 5.37 8.11 -6.24
CA LYS A 107 4.09 8.69 -5.83
C LYS A 107 3.95 8.84 -4.31
N ILE A 108 5.03 8.67 -3.54
CA ILE A 108 5.02 8.82 -2.08
C ILE A 108 4.47 10.17 -1.62
N VAL A 109 4.67 11.24 -2.39
CA VAL A 109 4.18 12.59 -2.08
C VAL A 109 2.66 12.65 -1.82
N ASP A 110 1.91 11.70 -2.39
CA ASP A 110 0.45 11.60 -2.25
C ASP A 110 0.02 10.49 -1.26
N ILE A 111 0.95 9.91 -0.49
CA ILE A 111 0.68 8.75 0.37
C ILE A 111 -0.47 8.97 1.34
N ALA A 112 -0.58 10.18 1.92
CA ALA A 112 -1.66 10.51 2.84
C ALA A 112 -3.03 10.36 2.16
N THR A 113 -3.18 10.87 0.93
CA THR A 113 -4.39 10.72 0.12
C THR A 113 -4.71 9.25 -0.12
N TYR A 114 -3.72 8.45 -0.49
CA TYR A 114 -3.91 7.01 -0.75
C TYR A 114 -4.36 6.25 0.50
N LEU A 115 -3.78 6.54 1.66
CA LEU A 115 -4.19 5.91 2.91
C LEU A 115 -5.60 6.35 3.35
N GLU A 116 -5.96 7.62 3.14
CA GLU A 116 -7.32 8.12 3.39
C GLU A 116 -8.36 7.44 2.50
N ASP A 117 -8.05 7.27 1.21
CA ASP A 117 -8.90 6.57 0.25
C ASP A 117 -9.13 5.10 0.64
N VAL A 118 -8.08 4.42 1.12
CA VAL A 118 -8.18 3.05 1.64
C VAL A 118 -9.12 3.01 2.86
N LEU A 119 -8.91 3.90 3.83
CA LEU A 119 -9.74 3.96 5.04
C LEU A 119 -11.20 4.32 4.74
N GLU A 120 -11.45 5.20 3.77
CA GLU A 120 -12.80 5.53 3.30
C GLU A 120 -13.47 4.32 2.66
N ALA A 121 -12.78 3.61 1.76
CA ALA A 121 -13.30 2.42 1.12
C ALA A 121 -13.64 1.31 2.13
N GLU A 122 -12.78 1.08 3.12
CA GLU A 122 -13.04 0.12 4.21
C GLU A 122 -14.26 0.51 5.06
N GLN A 123 -14.43 1.79 5.40
CA GLN A 123 -15.61 2.28 6.14
C GLN A 123 -16.92 2.08 5.37
N GLU A 124 -16.87 2.18 4.04
CA GLU A 124 -18.02 1.99 3.16
C GLU A 124 -18.23 0.52 2.74
N GLY A 125 -17.35 -0.40 3.16
CA GLY A 125 -17.40 -1.80 2.75
C GLY A 125 -17.14 -2.01 1.26
N LYS A 126 -16.46 -1.06 0.61
CA LYS A 126 -16.08 -1.11 -0.80
C LYS A 126 -14.70 -1.75 -0.95
N SER A 127 -14.41 -2.25 -2.14
CA SER A 127 -13.04 -2.63 -2.51
C SER A 127 -12.12 -1.42 -2.37
N THR A 128 -10.88 -1.60 -1.96
CA THR A 128 -9.87 -0.52 -1.96
C THR A 128 -9.23 -0.34 -3.34
N TRP A 129 -9.36 -1.34 -4.22
CA TRP A 129 -8.64 -1.39 -5.49
C TRP A 129 -9.30 -0.61 -6.64
N TRP A 130 -10.54 -0.13 -6.49
CA TRP A 130 -11.09 0.81 -7.49
C TRP A 130 -10.34 2.16 -7.44
N ARG A 131 -9.94 2.61 -6.24
CA ARG A 131 -9.11 3.82 -6.07
C ARG A 131 -7.73 3.64 -6.68
N TRP A 132 -7.17 2.43 -6.60
CA TRP A 132 -5.91 2.12 -7.27
C TRP A 132 -5.98 2.41 -8.77
N ILE A 133 -7.09 2.05 -9.42
CA ILE A 133 -7.30 2.32 -10.83
C ILE A 133 -7.38 3.80 -11.09
N ASP A 134 -8.21 4.52 -10.33
CA ASP A 134 -8.35 5.97 -10.50
C ASP A 134 -7.00 6.71 -10.43
N HIS A 135 -6.06 6.22 -9.60
CA HIS A 135 -4.75 6.84 -9.41
C HIS A 135 -3.67 6.35 -10.36
N PHE A 136 -3.68 5.08 -10.75
CA PHE A 136 -2.54 4.45 -11.42
C PHE A 136 -2.84 3.85 -12.80
N ALA A 137 -4.10 3.83 -13.24
CA ALA A 137 -4.49 3.39 -14.59
C ALA A 137 -3.68 4.10 -15.69
N GLU A 138 -3.72 5.43 -15.68
CA GLU A 138 -3.07 6.26 -16.69
C GLU A 138 -1.54 6.12 -16.61
N TYR A 139 -1.00 6.02 -15.39
CA TYR A 139 0.44 5.77 -15.19
C TYR A 139 0.88 4.40 -15.75
N TYR A 140 0.02 3.37 -15.70
CA TYR A 140 0.27 2.10 -16.38
C TYR A 140 0.18 2.23 -17.89
N ASP A 141 -0.82 2.96 -18.41
CA ASP A 141 -1.00 3.16 -19.85
C ASP A 141 0.15 3.95 -20.49
N GLU A 142 0.80 4.84 -19.73
CA GLU A 142 1.99 5.57 -20.16
C GLU A 142 3.27 4.70 -20.10
N LYS A 143 3.37 3.84 -19.08
CA LYS A 143 4.61 3.07 -18.79
C LYS A 143 4.66 1.70 -19.46
N PHE A 144 3.51 1.12 -19.81
CA PHE A 144 3.38 -0.20 -20.41
C PHE A 144 2.52 -0.16 -21.68
N GLU A 145 2.71 -1.14 -22.58
CA GLU A 145 1.84 -1.30 -23.74
C GLU A 145 0.39 -1.52 -23.29
N LYS A 146 -0.57 -0.97 -24.05
CA LYS A 146 -2.03 -0.88 -23.74
C LYS A 146 -2.69 -2.20 -23.34
N ASP A 147 -2.03 -3.31 -23.61
CA ASP A 147 -2.48 -4.68 -23.37
C ASP A 147 -1.96 -5.29 -22.06
N TRP A 148 -1.34 -4.50 -21.17
CA TRP A 148 -0.96 -4.91 -19.81
C TRP A 148 -2.14 -5.49 -19.00
N GLN A 149 -3.35 -4.98 -19.24
CA GLN A 149 -4.62 -5.42 -18.63
C GLN A 149 -5.00 -6.85 -19.02
N PHE A 150 -4.46 -7.37 -20.13
CA PHE A 150 -4.70 -8.74 -20.58
C PHE A 150 -3.69 -9.76 -20.06
N ARG A 151 -2.68 -9.34 -19.28
CA ARG A 151 -1.65 -10.25 -18.76
C ARG A 151 -2.13 -11.13 -17.61
N ASP A 152 -3.06 -10.66 -16.79
CA ASP A 152 -3.80 -11.47 -15.79
C ASP A 152 -5.30 -11.22 -15.94
N LYS A 153 -5.90 -11.77 -17.00
CA LYS A 153 -7.31 -11.51 -17.36
C LYS A 153 -8.29 -11.79 -16.23
N ASP A 154 -8.02 -12.79 -15.38
CA ASP A 154 -8.93 -13.15 -14.29
C ASP A 154 -8.91 -12.11 -13.17
N PHE A 155 -7.75 -11.50 -12.91
CA PHE A 155 -7.64 -10.37 -11.98
C PHE A 155 -8.27 -9.10 -12.55
N TRP A 156 -7.92 -8.73 -13.78
CA TRP A 156 -8.33 -7.45 -14.39
C TRP A 156 -9.79 -7.40 -14.85
N LYS A 157 -10.45 -8.55 -15.06
CA LYS A 157 -11.86 -8.63 -15.51
C LYS A 157 -12.89 -8.10 -14.48
N GLY A 158 -12.50 -7.97 -13.21
CA GLY A 158 -13.33 -7.41 -12.14
C GLY A 158 -13.23 -5.88 -11.98
N PHE A 159 -12.37 -5.25 -12.78
CA PHE A 159 -12.09 -3.83 -12.74
C PHE A 159 -12.71 -3.12 -13.95
N PRO A 160 -13.02 -1.82 -13.88
CA PRO A 160 -13.73 -1.06 -14.92
C PRO A 160 -12.87 -0.80 -16.18
N TYR A 161 -12.34 -1.86 -16.78
CA TYR A 161 -11.64 -1.88 -18.06
C TYR A 161 -12.34 -2.75 -19.11
N ALA A 162 -13.60 -3.12 -18.86
CA ALA A 162 -14.45 -3.85 -19.80
C ALA A 162 -15.42 -2.91 -20.52
#